data_AF-A0A4W5K2Y2-F1
#
_entry.id   AF-A0A4W5K2Y2-F1
#
_cell.length_a   1.000
_cell.length_b   1.000
_cell.length_c   1.000
_cell.angle_alpha   90.00
_cell.angle_beta   90.00
_cell.angle_gamma   90.00
#
_symmetry.space_group_name_H-M   'P 1'
#
loop_
_entity.id
_entity.type
_entity.pdbx_description
1 polymer ?
#
loop_
_entity_poly.entity_id
_entity_poly.type
_entity_poly.pdbx_seq_one_letter_code
_entity_poly.pdbx_strand_id
1 'polypeptide(L)'
;MSCFCVALVEYKTISGKSLQESIEGEMSGDLEELLVAIVKCVKNVPAYLAERLHQGMKGGGTDECTLNRIMVSRSEIDMLDIRAEFKKLYSYSLHSAIESDTSYCYGDCLKKICGGDD
;
A
#
# COMPACT_ATOMS: atom_id res chain seq x y z
N MET A 1 -11.24 11.80 -11.17
CA MET A 1 -10.23 10.71 -11.14
C MET A 1 -10.02 10.01 -12.50
N SER A 2 -10.72 10.40 -13.58
CA SER A 2 -10.72 9.65 -14.86
C SER A 2 -9.56 9.93 -15.82
N CYS A 3 -8.98 11.14 -15.84
CA CYS A 3 -8.04 11.53 -16.90
C CYS A 3 -6.68 10.77 -16.83
N PHE A 4 -6.14 10.57 -15.63
CA PHE A 4 -4.83 9.94 -15.46
C PHE A 4 -4.84 8.42 -15.71
N CYS A 5 -5.90 7.71 -15.33
CA CYS A 5 -6.02 6.28 -15.62
C CYS A 5 -6.12 6.03 -17.14
N VAL A 6 -6.83 6.89 -17.87
CA VAL A 6 -6.90 6.82 -19.34
C VAL A 6 -5.52 7.03 -19.95
N ALA A 7 -4.75 8.02 -19.46
CA ALA A 7 -3.38 8.24 -19.94
C ALA A 7 -2.46 7.02 -19.74
N LEU A 8 -2.59 6.28 -18.63
CA LEU A 8 -1.82 5.05 -18.40
C LEU A 8 -2.19 3.92 -19.37
N VAL A 9 -3.48 3.81 -19.70
CA VAL A 9 -3.97 2.82 -20.67
C VAL A 9 -3.47 3.16 -22.07
N GLU A 10 -3.63 4.41 -22.50
CA GLU A 10 -3.15 4.87 -23.81
C GLU A 10 -1.63 4.74 -23.94
N TYR A 11 -0.88 5.06 -22.89
CA TYR A 11 0.57 4.86 -22.86
C TYR A 11 0.95 3.40 -23.14
N LYS A 12 0.23 2.45 -22.54
CA LYS A 12 0.46 1.02 -22.77
C LYS A 12 0.16 0.63 -24.21
N THR A 13 -0.91 1.16 -24.80
CA THR A 13 -1.29 0.93 -26.20
C THR A 13 -0.22 1.42 -27.17
N ILE A 14 0.38 2.58 -26.90
CA ILE A 14 1.36 3.22 -27.79
C ILE A 14 2.76 2.61 -27.63
N SER A 15 3.22 2.42 -26.39
CA SER A 15 4.60 2.00 -26.09
C SER A 15 4.79 0.48 -26.04
N GLY A 16 3.71 -0.29 -25.88
CA GLY A 16 3.76 -1.74 -25.67
C GLY A 16 4.20 -2.16 -24.26
N LYS A 17 4.54 -1.21 -23.37
CA LYS A 17 4.92 -1.46 -21.97
C LYS A 17 4.01 -0.66 -21.03
N SER A 18 3.78 -1.15 -19.83
CA SER A 18 3.15 -0.33 -18.79
C SER A 18 4.09 0.80 -18.36
N LEU A 19 3.55 1.93 -17.93
CA LEU A 19 4.37 3.05 -17.47
C LEU A 19 5.32 2.66 -16.33
N GLN A 20 4.89 1.74 -15.47
CA GLN A 20 5.71 1.23 -14.38
C GLN A 20 6.93 0.45 -14.90
N GLU A 21 6.74 -0.47 -15.85
CA GLU A 21 7.84 -1.23 -16.48
C GLU A 21 8.83 -0.30 -17.21
N SER A 22 8.33 0.78 -17.81
CA SER A 22 9.21 1.78 -18.44
C SER A 22 10.02 2.56 -17.41
N ILE A 23 9.44 2.90 -16.25
CA ILE A 23 10.17 3.58 -15.17
C ILE A 23 11.26 2.67 -14.60
N GLU A 24 10.90 1.43 -14.27
CA GLU A 24 11.82 0.42 -13.69
C GLU A 24 12.96 0.04 -14.66
N GLY A 25 12.76 0.22 -15.98
CA GLY A 25 13.78 -0.05 -17.00
C GLY A 25 14.72 1.12 -17.32
N GLU A 26 14.27 2.36 -17.11
CA GLU A 26 14.99 3.57 -17.56
C GLU A 26 15.52 4.42 -16.40
N MET A 27 15.02 4.22 -15.19
CA MET A 27 15.38 5.00 -14.00
C MET A 27 15.93 4.09 -12.90
N SER A 28 16.57 4.71 -11.91
CA SER A 28 17.16 3.99 -10.78
C SER A 28 17.15 4.82 -9.50
N GLY A 29 17.12 4.16 -8.35
CA GLY A 29 17.23 4.80 -7.03
C GLY A 29 15.99 5.60 -6.64
N ASP A 30 16.16 6.63 -5.82
CA ASP A 30 15.05 7.39 -5.22
C ASP A 30 14.04 7.96 -6.23
N LEU A 31 14.51 8.31 -7.45
CA LEU A 31 13.65 8.83 -8.50
C LEU A 31 12.72 7.73 -9.06
N GLU A 32 13.25 6.53 -9.24
CA GLU A 32 12.48 5.36 -9.67
C GLU A 32 11.41 5.05 -8.61
N GLU A 33 11.81 4.94 -7.34
CA GLU A 33 10.90 4.66 -6.23
C GLU A 33 9.76 5.68 -6.15
N LEU A 34 10.08 6.97 -6.28
CA LEU A 34 9.09 8.06 -6.26
C LEU A 34 8.08 7.93 -7.41
N LEU A 35 8.55 7.71 -8.64
CA LEU A 35 7.68 7.65 -9.81
C LEU A 35 6.83 6.39 -9.81
N VAL A 36 7.38 5.24 -9.40
CA VAL A 36 6.61 4.01 -9.20
C VAL A 36 5.53 4.22 -8.14
N ALA A 37 5.85 4.88 -7.03
CA ALA A 37 4.87 5.20 -5.99
C ALA A 37 3.73 6.09 -6.52
N ILE A 38 4.03 7.09 -7.34
CA ILE A 38 3.02 7.94 -7.99
C ILE A 38 2.12 7.10 -8.90
N VAL A 39 2.70 6.25 -9.75
CA VAL A 39 1.94 5.38 -10.67
C VAL A 39 1.03 4.42 -9.90
N LYS A 40 1.51 3.82 -8.81
CA LYS A 40 0.71 2.95 -7.94
C LYS A 40 -0.44 3.70 -7.29
N CYS A 41 -0.19 4.89 -6.74
CA CYS A 41 -1.24 5.75 -6.18
C CYS A 41 -2.32 6.11 -7.21
N VAL A 42 -1.92 6.44 -8.45
CA VAL A 42 -2.88 6.76 -9.53
C VAL A 42 -3.73 5.54 -9.90
N LYS A 43 -3.17 4.32 -9.85
CA LYS A 43 -3.90 3.09 -10.18
C LYS A 43 -4.86 2.65 -9.07
N ASN A 44 -4.38 2.55 -7.84
CA ASN A 44 -5.15 2.07 -6.69
C ASN A 44 -4.44 2.49 -5.39
N VAL A 45 -4.89 3.58 -4.77
CA VAL A 45 -4.33 4.08 -3.50
C VAL A 45 -4.45 3.04 -2.38
N PRO A 46 -5.61 2.39 -2.13
CA PRO A 46 -5.72 1.35 -1.11
C PRO A 46 -4.71 0.22 -1.27
N ALA A 47 -4.50 -0.29 -2.49
CA ALA A 47 -3.52 -1.34 -2.75
C ALA A 47 -2.08 -0.88 -2.49
N TYR A 48 -1.72 0.35 -2.88
CA TYR A 48 -0.40 0.91 -2.56
C TYR A 48 -0.16 1.02 -1.05
N LEU A 49 -1.17 1.47 -0.30
CA LEU A 49 -1.08 1.56 1.16
C LEU A 49 -1.00 0.18 1.82
N ALA A 50 -1.73 -0.80 1.31
CA ALA A 50 -1.63 -2.19 1.75
C ALA A 50 -0.21 -2.76 1.54
N GLU A 51 0.40 -2.50 0.38
CA GLU A 51 1.80 -2.87 0.13
C GLU A 51 2.77 -2.21 1.13
N ARG A 52 2.58 -0.92 1.41
CA ARG A 52 3.40 -0.18 2.38
C ARG A 52 3.25 -0.71 3.79
N LEU A 53 2.04 -1.07 4.20
CA LEU A 53 1.77 -1.70 5.50
C LEU A 53 2.47 -3.06 5.59
N HIS A 54 2.35 -3.90 4.56
CA HIS A 54 3.04 -5.19 4.57
C HIS A 54 4.55 -5.03 4.62
N GLN A 55 5.13 -4.16 3.81
CA GLN A 55 6.57 -3.90 3.82
C GLN A 55 7.05 -3.38 5.19
N GLY A 56 6.24 -2.58 5.88
CA GLY A 56 6.54 -2.11 7.23
C GLY A 56 6.53 -3.19 8.30
N MET A 57 5.87 -4.34 8.06
CA MET A 57 5.74 -5.47 8.99
C MET A 57 6.49 -6.75 8.54
N LYS A 58 7.07 -6.78 7.33
CA LYS A 58 7.70 -8.02 6.80
C LYS A 58 9.13 -8.25 7.30
N GLY A 59 9.76 -7.22 7.89
CA GLY A 59 11.20 -7.16 8.15
C GLY A 59 11.63 -7.67 9.53
N GLY A 60 12.94 -7.53 9.81
CA GLY A 60 13.49 -7.72 11.16
C GLY A 60 13.08 -6.55 12.06
N GLY A 61 11.85 -6.59 12.58
CA GLY A 61 11.21 -5.50 13.30
C GLY A 61 10.20 -4.73 12.44
N THR A 62 9.50 -3.80 13.08
CA THR A 62 8.40 -3.03 12.48
C THR A 62 8.85 -1.60 12.17
N ASP A 63 8.58 -1.12 10.95
CA ASP A 63 8.64 0.32 10.65
C ASP A 63 7.41 1.02 11.25
N GLU A 64 7.49 1.27 12.56
CA GLU A 64 6.42 1.90 13.34
C GLU A 64 6.04 3.28 12.78
N CYS A 65 7.00 4.02 12.19
CA CYS A 65 6.73 5.32 11.59
C CYS A 65 5.79 5.21 10.38
N THR A 66 6.07 4.29 9.46
CA THR A 66 5.16 4.03 8.33
C THR A 66 3.82 3.48 8.81
N LEU A 67 3.85 2.47 9.69
CA LEU A 67 2.66 1.80 10.19
C LEU A 67 1.71 2.81 10.85
N ASN A 68 2.20 3.59 11.83
CA ASN A 68 1.40 4.58 12.53
C ASN A 68 0.86 5.66 11.59
N ARG A 69 1.70 6.17 10.69
CA ARG A 69 1.27 7.21 9.74
C ARG A 69 0.10 6.74 8.89
N ILE A 70 0.15 5.53 8.35
CA ILE A 70 -0.93 4.99 7.51
C ILE A 70 -2.15 4.67 8.36
N MET A 71 -1.98 3.93 9.46
CA MET A 71 -3.10 3.50 10.32
C MET A 71 -3.88 4.70 10.86
N VAL A 72 -3.21 5.74 11.35
CA VAL A 72 -3.86 6.93 11.90
C VAL A 72 -4.50 7.76 10.79
N SER A 73 -3.76 8.10 9.72
CA SER A 73 -4.24 9.04 8.70
C SER A 73 -5.34 8.49 7.81
N ARG A 74 -5.50 7.17 7.71
CA ARG A 74 -6.48 6.51 6.82
C ARG A 74 -7.65 5.85 7.56
N SER A 75 -7.60 5.82 8.90
CA SER A 75 -8.58 5.17 9.77
C SER A 75 -10.04 5.49 9.41
N GLU A 76 -10.35 6.75 9.13
CA GLU A 76 -11.71 7.23 8.85
C GLU A 76 -11.98 7.47 7.35
N ILE A 77 -11.02 7.18 6.47
CA ILE A 77 -11.11 7.52 5.04
C ILE A 77 -11.41 6.28 4.20
N ASP A 78 -10.50 5.30 4.20
CA ASP A 78 -10.54 4.14 3.30
C ASP A 78 -9.90 2.89 3.92
N MET A 79 -9.88 2.80 5.26
CA MET A 79 -9.30 1.66 5.98
C MET A 79 -9.91 0.31 5.57
N LEU A 80 -11.22 0.27 5.28
CA LEU A 80 -11.90 -0.95 4.81
C LEU A 80 -11.42 -1.38 3.42
N ASP A 81 -11.19 -0.44 2.51
CA ASP A 81 -10.67 -0.72 1.18
C ASP A 81 -9.21 -1.20 1.25
N ILE A 82 -8.40 -0.57 2.12
CA ILE A 82 -7.02 -0.97 2.37
C ILE A 82 -6.98 -2.41 2.91
N ARG A 83 -7.85 -2.76 3.86
CA ARG A 83 -7.97 -4.12 4.40
C ARG A 83 -8.35 -5.14 3.33
N ALA A 84 -9.31 -4.80 2.48
CA ALA A 84 -9.75 -5.68 1.40
C ALA A 84 -8.62 -5.94 0.38
N GLU A 85 -7.91 -4.89 -0.06
CA GLU A 85 -6.76 -5.06 -0.95
C GLU A 85 -5.60 -5.78 -0.26
N PHE A 86 -5.33 -5.52 1.03
CA PHE A 86 -4.31 -6.24 1.79
C PHE A 86 -4.60 -7.75 1.83
N LYS A 87 -5.82 -8.15 2.18
CA LYS A 87 -6.24 -9.56 2.23
C LYS A 87 -6.15 -10.21 0.86
N LYS A 88 -6.53 -9.50 -0.20
CA LYS A 88 -6.41 -9.96 -1.59
C LYS A 88 -4.97 -10.16 -2.03
N LEU A 89 -4.04 -9.29 -1.62
CA LEU A 89 -2.62 -9.37 -1.99
C LEU A 89 -1.85 -10.42 -1.19
N TYR A 90 -2.15 -10.59 0.10
CA TYR A 90 -1.32 -11.38 1.02
C TYR A 90 -2.00 -12.62 1.59
N SER A 91 -3.28 -12.85 1.29
CA SER A 91 -4.07 -14.02 1.71
C SER A 91 -4.32 -14.16 3.22
N TYR A 92 -3.94 -13.16 4.02
CA TYR A 92 -4.29 -13.02 5.44
C TYR A 92 -4.72 -11.58 5.73
N SER A 93 -5.43 -11.34 6.83
CA SER A 93 -6.00 -10.02 7.12
C SER A 93 -4.92 -9.05 7.62
N LEU A 94 -5.16 -7.75 7.42
CA LEU A 94 -4.34 -6.71 8.03
C LEU A 94 -4.37 -6.82 9.57
N HIS A 95 -5.51 -7.22 10.13
CA HIS A 95 -5.66 -7.43 11.56
C HIS A 95 -4.72 -8.55 12.07
N SER A 96 -4.68 -9.71 11.41
CA SER A 96 -3.76 -10.79 11.80
C SER A 96 -2.29 -10.41 11.60
N ALA A 97 -2.00 -9.59 10.58
CA ALA A 97 -0.66 -9.04 10.37
C ALA A 97 -0.19 -8.21 11.59
N ILE A 98 -1.02 -7.26 12.02
CA ILE A 98 -0.75 -6.39 13.18
C ILE A 98 -0.59 -7.24 14.45
N GLU A 99 -1.43 -8.24 14.64
CA GLU A 99 -1.35 -9.14 15.80
C GLU A 99 -0.04 -9.93 15.84
N SER A 100 0.48 -10.36 14.68
CA SER A 100 1.74 -11.10 14.62
C SER A 100 2.97 -10.22 14.81
N ASP A 101 2.91 -8.96 14.40
CA ASP A 101 4.08 -8.07 14.31
C ASP A 101 4.19 -7.08 15.48
N THR A 102 3.09 -6.83 16.19
CA THR A 102 3.03 -5.85 17.28
C THR A 102 2.58 -6.48 18.59
N SER A 103 2.98 -5.89 19.72
CA SER A 103 2.70 -6.45 21.05
C SER A 103 2.17 -5.38 22.01
N TYR A 104 1.62 -5.84 23.13
CA TYR A 104 1.14 -5.00 24.25
C TYR A 104 0.07 -3.99 23.81
N CYS A 105 -0.06 -2.91 24.60
CA CYS A 105 -1.04 -1.85 24.39
C CYS A 105 -0.94 -1.22 22.99
N TYR A 106 0.25 -1.22 22.38
CA TYR A 106 0.45 -0.69 21.04
C TYR A 106 -0.32 -1.51 19.99
N GLY A 107 -0.15 -2.83 19.99
CA GLY A 107 -0.90 -3.71 19.09
C GLY A 107 -2.40 -3.67 19.33
N ASP A 108 -2.84 -3.57 20.60
CA ASP A 108 -4.26 -3.45 20.93
C ASP A 108 -4.88 -2.14 20.42
N CYS A 109 -4.15 -1.04 20.47
CA CYS A 109 -4.58 0.22 19.88
C CYS A 109 -4.67 0.12 18.35
N LEU A 110 -3.66 -0.44 17.69
CA LEU A 110 -3.66 -0.59 16.23
C LEU A 110 -4.77 -1.51 15.73
N LYS A 111 -5.06 -2.61 16.43
CA LYS A 111 -6.20 -3.49 16.12
C LYS A 111 -7.52 -2.73 16.20
N LYS A 112 -7.72 -1.92 17.24
CA LYS A 112 -8.93 -1.08 17.37
C LYS A 112 -9.07 -0.07 16.22
N ILE A 113 -7.97 0.53 15.76
CA ILE A 113 -7.96 1.44 14.62
C ILE A 113 -8.22 0.69 13.30
N CYS A 114 -7.64 -0.50 13.15
CA CYS A 114 -7.88 -1.39 12.00
C CYS A 114 -9.37 -1.76 11.89
N GLY A 115 -10.02 -1.97 13.03
CA GLY A 115 -11.41 -2.41 13.15
C GLY A 115 -11.50 -3.90 13.43
N GLY A 116 -12.54 -4.57 12.90
CA GLY A 116 -12.71 -6.01 13.06
C GLY A 116 -11.79 -6.84 12.17
N ASP A 117 -11.77 -8.16 12.39
CA ASP A 117 -11.15 -9.10 11.47
C ASP A 117 -12.08 -9.38 10.27
N ASP A 118 -11.50 -9.60 9.09
CA ASP A 118 -12.21 -9.87 7.82
C ASP A 118 -12.07 -11.31 7.37
#